data_AF-A0A4Q3W528-F1
#
_entry.id   AF-A0A4Q3W528-F1
#
_cell.length_a   1.000
_cell.length_b   1.000
_cell.length_c   1.000
_cell.angle_alpha   90.00
_cell.angle_beta   90.00
_cell.angle_gamma   90.00
#
_symmetry.space_group_name_H-M   'P 1'
#
loop_
_entity.id
_entity.type
_entity.pdbx_description
1 polymer ?
#
loop_
_entity_poly.entity_id
_entity_poly.type
_entity_poly.pdbx_seq_one_letter_code
_entity_poly.pdbx_strand_id
1 'polypeptide(L)' 'MKFYTNSADAISDLHRKGFVNDFQLTGNDLLCIQEGIFIRPGEFCITEYYRIPSLEKQREDETIVFGIMA' A
#
# COMPACT_ATOMS: atom_id res chain seq x y z
N MET A 1 -5.71 -9.37 12.78
CA MET A 1 -5.92 -8.49 11.61
C MET A 1 -6.37 -7.14 12.14
N LYS A 2 -5.55 -6.09 11.98
CA LYS A 2 -5.95 -4.73 12.39
C LYS A 2 -6.91 -4.18 11.34
N PHE A 3 -7.94 -3.48 11.81
CA PHE A 3 -8.91 -2.80 10.95
C PHE A 3 -8.64 -1.30 11.01
N TYR A 4 -8.53 -0.68 9.85
CA TYR A 4 -8.36 0.76 9.71
C TYR A 4 -9.59 1.36 9.05
N THR A 5 -9.99 2.53 9.53
CA THR A 5 -11.10 3.31 8.97
C THR A 5 -10.65 4.38 7.99
N ASN A 6 -9.33 4.64 7.90
CA ASN A 6 -8.72 5.54 6.94
C ASN A 6 -7.34 4.99 6.50
N SER A 7 -6.90 5.38 5.31
CA SER A 7 -5.61 4.94 4.76
C SER A 7 -4.41 5.56 5.45
N ALA A 8 -4.53 6.79 5.95
CA ALA A 8 -3.45 7.50 6.62
C ALA A 8 -2.95 6.78 7.88
N ASP A 9 -3.86 6.20 8.67
CA ASP A 9 -3.53 5.43 9.87
C ASP A 9 -2.82 4.13 9.52
N ALA A 10 -3.25 3.46 8.44
CA ALA A 10 -2.63 2.25 7.94
C ALA A 10 -1.19 2.52 7.46
N ILE A 11 -0.99 3.58 6.68
CA ILE A 11 0.33 4.02 6.19
C ILE A 11 1.23 4.42 7.37
N SER A 12 0.69 5.16 8.34
CA SER A 12 1.44 5.57 9.53
C SER A 12 1.90 4.37 10.39
N ASP A 13 1.08 3.31 10.48
CA ASP A 13 1.49 2.07 11.17
C ASP A 13 2.57 1.32 10.40
N LEU A 14 2.49 1.28 9.06
CA LEU A 14 3.53 0.71 8.19
C LEU A 14 4.85 1.47 8.34
N HIS A 15 4.82 2.81 8.33
CA HIS A 15 6.02 3.62 8.60
C HIS A 15 6.65 3.29 9.96
N ARG A 16 5.82 3.13 11.00
CA ARG A 16 6.33 2.75 12.34
C ARG A 16 6.94 1.36 12.38
N LYS A 17 6.55 0.47 11.47
CA LYS A 17 7.13 -0.88 11.32
C LYS A 17 8.40 -0.92 10.47
N GLY A 18 8.80 0.21 9.87
CA GLY A 18 10.02 0.32 9.08
C GLY A 18 9.82 0.26 7.57
N PHE A 19 8.59 0.30 7.06
CA PHE A 19 8.35 0.56 5.65
C PHE A 19 8.58 2.05 5.39
N VAL A 20 9.60 2.41 4.62
CA VAL A 20 10.03 3.82 4.46
C VAL A 20 9.88 4.35 3.04
N ASN A 21 9.61 3.46 2.09
CA ASN A 21 9.46 3.78 0.68
C ASN A 21 7.99 3.74 0.27
N ASP A 22 7.60 4.70 -0.55
CA ASP A 22 6.28 4.83 -1.12
C ASP A 22 6.30 4.34 -2.56
N PHE A 23 5.28 3.59 -2.93
CA PHE A 23 5.16 2.98 -4.24
C PHE A 23 3.90 3.43 -4.95
N GLN A 24 4.03 3.69 -6.25
CA GLN A 24 2.91 3.96 -7.14
C GLN A 24 2.81 2.89 -8.21
N LEU A 25 1.60 2.36 -8.40
CA LEU A 25 1.32 1.47 -9.51
C LEU A 25 1.42 2.25 -10.83
N THR A 26 2.35 1.85 -11.69
CA THR A 26 2.60 2.45 -13.00
C THR A 26 2.55 1.36 -14.06
N GLY A 27 1.40 1.20 -14.73
CA GLY A 27 1.17 0.05 -15.59
C GLY A 27 1.13 -1.24 -14.78
N ASN A 28 2.05 -2.17 -15.05
CA ASN A 28 2.18 -3.45 -14.33
C ASN A 28 3.28 -3.44 -13.27
N ASP A 29 4.04 -2.35 -13.13
CA ASP A 29 5.19 -2.24 -12.25
C ASP A 29 4.90 -1.26 -11.11
N LEU A 30 5.71 -1.34 -10.05
CA LEU A 30 5.71 -0.39 -8.95
C LEU A 30 6.85 0.61 -9.12
N LEU A 31 6.52 1.90 -9.20
CA LEU A 31 7.51 2.97 -9.12
C LEU A 31 7.79 3.30 -7.65
N CYS A 32 9.03 3.10 -7.21
CA CYS A 32 9.52 3.65 -5.95
C CYS A 32 9.69 5.16 -6.10
N ILE A 33 8.89 5.97 -5.38
CA ILE A 33 8.89 7.43 -5.53
C ILE A 33 10.24 8.02 -5.11
N GLN A 34 10.83 7.49 -4.03
CA GLN A 34 12.05 7.99 -3.42
C GLN A 34 13.28 7.77 -4.32
N GLU A 35 13.34 6.62 -4.99
CA GLU A 35 14.52 6.18 -5.74
C GLU A 35 14.37 6.31 -7.26
N GLY A 36 13.14 6.52 -7.76
CA GLY A 36 12.86 6.61 -9.19
C GLY A 36 13.06 5.30 -9.94
N ILE A 37 13.03 4.16 -9.23
CA ILE A 37 13.21 2.82 -9.81
C ILE A 37 11.87 2.10 -9.96
N PHE A 38 11.80 1.22 -10.97
CA PHE A 38 10.64 0.34 -11.17
C PHE A 38 10.93 -1.05 -10.61
N ILE A 39 9.93 -1.63 -9.94
CA ILE A 39 9.94 -2.97 -9.39
C ILE A 39 8.85 -3.79 -10.08
N ARG A 40 9.23 -4.92 -10.68
CA ARG A 40 8.32 -5.81 -11.42
C ARG A 40 7.55 -6.73 -10.47
N PRO A 41 6.40 -7.31 -10.88
CA PRO A 41 5.62 -8.25 -10.07
C PRO A 41 6.37 -9.47 -9.51
N GLY A 42 7.51 -9.85 -10.09
CA GLY A 42 8.36 -10.95 -9.60
C GLY A 42 9.50 -10.51 -8.67
N GLU A 43 9.66 -9.21 -8.44
CA GLU A 43 10.74 -8.59 -7.67
C GLU A 43 10.28 -8.08 -6.31
N PHE A 44 9.02 -8.30 -5.94
CA PHE A 44 8.53 -7.98 -4.60
C PHE A 44 7.54 -9.04 -4.09
N CYS A 45 7.41 -9.09 -2.78
CA CYS A 45 6.41 -9.89 -2.07
C CYS A 45 5.53 -8.99 -1.22
N ILE A 46 4.21 -9.21 -1.26
CA ILE A 46 3.27 -8.59 -0.32
C ILE A 46 3.42 -9.30 1.03
N THR A 47 3.80 -8.55 2.06
CA THR A 47 3.99 -9.06 3.43
C THR A 47 2.75 -8.83 4.29
N GLU A 48 2.04 -7.73 4.03
CA GLU A 48 0.80 -7.39 4.70
C GLU A 48 -0.12 -6.56 3.80
N TYR A 49 -1.43 -6.67 4.01
CA TYR A 49 -2.42 -5.86 3.30
C TYR A 49 -3.53 -5.41 4.26
N TYR A 50 -4.07 -4.22 4.01
CA TYR A 50 -5.12 -3.60 4.79
C TYR A 50 -6.20 -3.07 3.86
N ARG A 51 -7.41 -3.60 3.99
CA ARG A 51 -8.59 -3.14 3.26
C ARG A 51 -9.30 -2.08 4.10
N ILE A 52 -9.41 -0.87 3.57
CA ILE A 52 -10.08 0.26 4.19
C ILE A 52 -11.44 0.42 3.51
N PRO A 53 -12.54 0.19 4.24
CA PRO A 53 -13.88 0.36 3.69
C PRO A 53 -14.15 1.85 3.41
N SER A 54 -14.83 2.14 2.30
CA SER A 54 -15.33 3.48 2.04
C SER A 54 -16.36 3.88 3.10
N LEU A 55 -16.27 5.11 3.60
CA LEU A 55 -17.21 5.66 4.59
C LEU A 55 -18.59 5.93 3.98
N GLU A 56 -18.67 6.07 2.66
CA GLU A 56 -19.93 6.29 1.97
C GLU A 56 -20.58 4.94 1.62
N LYS A 57 -21.84 4.76 2.02
CA LYS A 57 -22.66 3.56 1.73
C LYS A 57 -22.93 3.35 0.23
N GLN A 58 -22.32 4.14 -0.64
CA GLN A 58 -22.40 4.04 -2.08
C GLN A 58 -20.98 4.00 -2.65
N ARG A 59 -20.67 2.89 -3.34
CA ARG A 59 -19.48 2.58 -4.17
C ARG A 59 -18.34 1.82 -3.48
N GLU A 60 -18.18 0.59 -3.94
CA GLU A 60 -17.03 -0.06 -4.63
C GLU A 60 -15.59 0.51 -4.49
N ASP A 61 -15.37 1.72 -4.00
CA ASP A 61 -14.04 2.34 -3.89
C ASP A 61 -13.37 1.95 -2.57
N GLU A 62 -13.02 0.68 -2.44
CA GLU A 62 -12.22 0.20 -1.33
C GLU A 62 -10.75 0.53 -1.56
N THR A 63 -10.14 1.19 -0.59
CA THR A 63 -8.69 1.42 -0.63
C THR A 63 -7.98 0.23 -0.03
N ILE A 64 -7.01 -0.33 -0.74
CA ILE A 64 -6.14 -1.39 -0.21
C ILE A 64 -4.73 -0.83 -0.07
N VAL A 65 -4.18 -0.92 1.13
CA VAL A 65 -2.80 -0.54 1.43
C VAL A 65 -1.98 -1.82 1.57
N PHE A 66 -0.84 -1.88 0.90
CA PHE A 66 0.08 -3.02 0.93
C PHE A 66 1.40 -2.62 1.58
N GLY A 67 1.93 -3.50 2.44
CA GLY A 67 3.35 -3.50 2.82
C GLY A 67 4.08 -4.51 1.95
N ILE A 68 5.12 -4.07 1.24
CA ILE A 68 5.89 -4.93 0.33
C ILE A 68 7.34 -5.04 0.78
N MET A 69 7.98 -6.15 0.42
CA MET A 69 9.41 -6.38 0.54
C MET A 69 9.96 -6.66 -0.85
N ALA A 70 10.94 -5.89 -1.28
CA ALA A 70 11.63 -6.01 -2.56
C ALA A 70 13.14 -6.21 -2.32
#